data_AF-A0A5Q0N2X2-F1
#
_entry.id   AF-A0A5Q0N2X2-F1
#
_cell.length_a   1.000
_cell.length_b   1.000
_cell.length_c   1.000
_cell.angle_alpha   90.00
_cell.angle_beta   90.00
_cell.angle_gamma   90.00
#
_symmetry.space_group_name_H-M   'P 1'
#
loop_
_entity.id
_entity.type
_entity.pdbx_description
1 polymer ?
#
loop_
_entity_poly.entity_id
_entity_poly.type
_entity_poly.pdbx_seq_one_letter_code
_entity_poly.pdbx_strand_id
1 'polypeptide(L)'
;MEKLQDFFAQFIKPKYNKYVLYAHNMSTFDGVFIIEALLEATIAAENPNCRIKPIIKENKIISVGIDYGWDEEIGRFRYHLDIHDSLLLLLSSLEKLSNTFLSDNPEIHKLDNKTLISGILYEDLRSKI
;
A
#
# COMPACT_ATOMS: atom_id res chain seq x y z
N MET A 1 13.64 16.27 6.37
CA MET A 1 12.44 15.46 6.60
C MET A 1 11.79 15.27 5.25
N GLU A 2 11.79 14.05 4.71
CA GLU A 2 11.06 13.75 3.47
C GLU A 2 9.59 14.05 3.70
N LYS A 3 8.94 14.71 2.74
CA LYS A 3 7.50 15.00 2.83
C LYS A 3 6.73 13.73 2.50
N LEU A 4 5.53 13.57 3.05
CA LEU A 4 4.68 12.40 2.82
C LEU A 4 4.42 12.15 1.32
N GLN A 5 4.28 13.22 0.54
CA GLN A 5 4.20 13.18 -0.93
C GLN A 5 5.41 12.50 -1.59
N ASP A 6 6.63 12.70 -1.08
CA ASP A 6 7.87 12.17 -1.66
C ASP A 6 7.92 10.65 -1.47
N PHE A 7 7.41 10.18 -0.33
CA PHE A 7 7.23 8.75 -0.06
C PHE A 7 6.24 8.12 -1.05
N PHE A 8 5.05 8.69 -1.23
CA PHE A 8 4.04 8.14 -2.14
C PHE A 8 4.44 8.23 -3.62
N ALA A 9 5.20 9.27 -4.01
CA ALA A 9 5.74 9.40 -5.36
C ALA A 9 6.67 8.22 -5.74
N GLN A 10 7.28 7.54 -4.76
CA GLN A 10 8.12 6.37 -5.06
C GLN A 10 7.30 5.21 -5.65
N PHE A 11 6.03 5.08 -5.27
CA PHE A 11 5.13 4.03 -5.74
C PHE A 11 4.54 4.33 -7.12
N ILE A 12 4.61 5.58 -7.60
CA ILE A 12 4.19 5.98 -8.95
C ILE A 12 5.35 5.75 -9.94
N LYS A 13 5.77 4.48 -10.09
CA LYS A 13 6.85 4.06 -10.99
C LYS A 13 6.46 2.77 -11.72
N PRO A 14 6.90 2.57 -12.98
CA PRO A 14 6.51 1.39 -13.78
C PRO A 14 6.70 0.04 -13.08
N LYS A 15 7.70 -0.08 -12.20
CA LYS A 15 7.98 -1.31 -11.43
C LYS A 15 6.86 -1.72 -10.47
N TYR A 16 5.97 -0.79 -10.11
CA TYR A 16 4.81 -1.04 -9.24
C TYR A 16 3.50 -1.18 -10.04
N ASN A 17 3.59 -1.41 -11.36
CA ASN A 17 2.40 -1.68 -12.15
C ASN A 17 1.71 -2.96 -11.66
N LYS A 18 0.39 -2.89 -11.46
CA LYS A 18 -0.49 -3.94 -10.93
C LYS A 18 -0.15 -4.40 -9.51
N TYR A 19 0.63 -3.61 -8.77
CA TYR A 19 0.82 -3.87 -7.35
C TYR A 19 -0.47 -3.57 -6.58
N VAL A 20 -0.60 -4.27 -5.45
CA VAL A 20 -1.70 -4.08 -4.51
C VAL A 20 -1.09 -3.80 -3.15
N LEU A 21 -1.32 -2.61 -2.63
CA LEU A 21 -0.88 -2.18 -1.32
C LEU A 21 -2.01 -2.35 -0.32
N TYR A 22 -1.67 -2.81 0.87
CA TYR A 22 -2.63 -3.02 1.95
C TYR A 22 -2.26 -2.12 3.12
N ALA A 23 -3.16 -1.21 3.47
CA ALA A 23 -3.05 -0.36 4.64
C ALA A 23 -4.15 -0.77 5.63
N HIS A 24 -3.77 -1.06 6.87
CA HIS A 24 -4.74 -1.55 7.86
C HIS A 24 -5.45 -0.39 8.54
N ASN A 25 -6.79 -0.39 8.53
CA ASN A 25 -7.62 0.70 9.05
C ASN A 25 -7.46 2.02 8.27
N MET A 26 -7.17 1.90 6.97
CA MET A 26 -6.97 3.05 6.07
C MET A 26 -8.19 3.97 6.05
N SER A 27 -9.40 3.41 5.99
CA SER A 27 -10.64 4.19 5.84
C SER A 27 -10.92 5.15 7.00
N THR A 28 -10.41 4.85 8.19
CA THR A 28 -10.70 5.61 9.42
C THR A 28 -9.64 6.68 9.72
N PHE A 29 -8.41 6.51 9.23
CA PHE A 29 -7.29 7.38 9.60
C PHE A 29 -6.41 7.74 8.39
N ASP A 30 -5.63 6.79 7.89
CA ASP A 30 -4.57 7.07 6.92
C ASP A 30 -5.08 7.52 5.55
N GLY A 31 -6.29 7.11 5.17
CA GLY A 31 -6.82 7.27 3.81
C GLY A 31 -6.91 8.72 3.34
N VAL A 32 -7.22 9.66 4.23
CA VAL A 32 -7.25 11.10 3.88
C VAL A 32 -5.85 11.59 3.55
N PHE A 33 -4.85 11.26 4.37
CA PHE A 33 -3.47 11.66 4.18
C PHE A 33 -2.84 11.00 2.93
N ILE A 34 -3.19 9.73 2.66
CA ILE A 34 -2.74 9.04 1.45
C ILE A 34 -3.29 9.75 0.21
N ILE A 35 -4.60 10.06 0.18
CA ILE A 35 -5.22 10.73 -0.97
C ILE A 35 -4.66 12.15 -1.14
N GLU A 36 -4.52 12.91 -0.06
CA GLU A 36 -3.94 14.25 -0.07
C GLU A 36 -2.52 14.23 -0.61
N ALA A 37 -1.65 13.36 -0.09
CA ALA A 37 -0.26 13.24 -0.53
C ALA A 37 -0.15 12.77 -1.98
N LEU A 38 -1.05 11.88 -2.44
CA LEU A 38 -1.11 11.48 -3.84
C LEU A 38 -1.56 12.64 -4.73
N LEU A 39 -2.59 13.41 -4.34
CA LEU A 39 -3.04 14.58 -5.08
C LEU A 39 -1.92 15.62 -5.18
N GLU A 40 -1.26 15.94 -4.06
CA GLU A 40 -0.12 16.85 -4.03
C GLU A 40 1.03 16.36 -4.92
N ALA A 41 1.38 15.08 -4.87
CA ALA A 41 2.42 14.51 -5.73
C ALA A 41 2.06 14.64 -7.23
N THR A 42 0.78 14.52 -7.58
CA THR A 42 0.32 14.68 -8.97
C THR A 42 0.30 16.13 -9.43
N ILE A 43 -0.04 17.07 -8.54
CA ILE A 43 -0.04 18.51 -8.82
C ILE A 43 1.40 19.03 -8.92
N ALA A 44 2.25 18.67 -7.97
CA ALA A 44 3.64 19.15 -7.85
C ALA A 44 4.55 18.61 -8.96
N ALA A 45 4.23 17.47 -9.57
CA ALA A 45 5.03 16.91 -10.64
C ALA A 45 4.86 17.65 -11.99
N GLU A 46 3.97 18.64 -12.10
CA GLU A 46 3.53 19.25 -13.38
C GLU A 46 3.14 18.19 -14.43
N ASN A 47 2.81 17.00 -13.95
CA ASN A 47 2.63 15.81 -14.76
C ASN A 47 1.17 15.39 -14.57
N PRO A 48 0.25 15.78 -15.48
CA PRO A 48 -1.19 15.51 -15.38
C PRO A 48 -1.55 14.01 -15.50
N ASN A 49 -0.55 13.15 -15.38
CA ASN A 49 -0.55 11.77 -15.82
C ASN A 49 -0.86 10.80 -14.70
N CYS A 50 -1.76 11.19 -13.79
CA CYS A 50 -2.26 10.33 -12.76
C CYS A 50 -3.75 10.55 -12.52
N ARG A 51 -4.49 9.47 -12.36
CA ARG A 51 -5.93 9.48 -12.09
C ARG A 51 -6.22 8.61 -10.87
N ILE A 52 -6.70 9.26 -9.83
CA ILE A 52 -7.09 8.62 -8.56
C ILE A 52 -8.57 8.25 -8.62
N LYS A 53 -8.89 7.00 -8.25
CA LYS A 53 -10.22 6.40 -8.29
C LYS A 53 -10.55 5.78 -6.92
N PRO A 54 -11.09 6.56 -5.96
CA PRO A 54 -11.50 6.01 -4.69
C PRO A 54 -12.78 5.17 -4.87
N ILE A 55 -12.84 4.02 -4.21
CA ILE A 55 -14.05 3.22 -4.01
C ILE A 55 -14.52 3.45 -2.58
N ILE A 56 -15.68 4.10 -2.43
CA ILE A 56 -16.24 4.47 -1.14
C ILE A 56 -17.55 3.71 -0.93
N LYS A 57 -17.72 3.08 0.23
CA LYS A 57 -18.96 2.44 0.66
C LYS A 57 -19.24 2.83 2.10
N GLU A 58 -20.47 3.24 2.39
CA GLU A 58 -20.90 3.60 3.76
C GLU A 58 -19.97 4.62 4.44
N ASN A 59 -19.55 5.65 3.69
CA ASN A 59 -18.59 6.68 4.11
C ASN A 59 -17.19 6.17 4.48
N LYS A 60 -16.84 4.94 4.08
CA LYS A 60 -15.50 4.37 4.25
C LYS A 60 -14.83 4.18 2.91
N ILE A 61 -13.56 4.57 2.83
CA ILE A 61 -12.72 4.33 1.66
C ILE A 61 -12.29 2.86 1.68
N ILE A 62 -12.84 2.07 0.77
CA ILE A 62 -12.57 0.64 0.65
C ILE A 62 -11.25 0.43 -0.09
N SER A 63 -11.06 1.20 -1.17
CA SER A 63 -9.85 1.18 -1.94
C SER A 63 -9.60 2.50 -2.66
N VAL A 64 -8.36 2.69 -3.10
CA VAL A 64 -7.93 3.80 -3.95
C VAL A 64 -7.15 3.20 -5.11
N GLY A 65 -7.76 3.20 -6.29
CA GLY A 65 -7.08 2.84 -7.53
C GLY A 65 -6.36 4.05 -8.11
N ILE A 66 -5.16 3.84 -8.65
CA ILE A 66 -4.29 4.90 -9.16
C ILE A 66 -3.81 4.50 -10.54
N ASP A 67 -4.33 5.14 -11.58
CA ASP A 67 -3.80 4.99 -12.94
C ASP A 67 -2.72 6.04 -13.17
N TYR A 68 -1.59 5.66 -13.77
CA TYR A 68 -0.51 6.60 -14.04
C TYR A 68 0.29 6.28 -15.31
N GLY A 69 1.12 7.23 -15.73
CA GLY A 69 1.91 7.13 -16.96
C GLY A 69 1.01 7.18 -18.19
N TRP A 70 0.30 8.29 -18.36
CA TRP A 70 -0.45 8.59 -19.57
C TRP A 70 0.46 8.53 -20.78
N ASP A 71 -0.08 7.98 -21.85
CA ASP A 71 0.57 7.88 -23.15
C ASP A 71 -0.33 8.54 -24.18
N GLU A 72 0.13 9.64 -24.76
CA GLU A 72 -0.60 10.40 -25.78
C GLU A 72 -0.76 9.62 -27.08
N GLU A 73 0.18 8.75 -27.43
CA GLU A 73 0.13 7.96 -28.67
C GLU A 73 -0.97 6.90 -28.60
N ILE A 74 -1.16 6.29 -27.43
CA ILE A 74 -2.17 5.23 -27.20
C ILE A 74 -3.47 5.83 -26.62
N GLY A 75 -3.44 7.06 -26.12
CA GLY A 75 -4.58 7.73 -25.50
C GLY A 75 -5.06 7.06 -24.21
N ARG A 76 -4.16 6.45 -23.43
CA ARG A 76 -4.50 5.78 -22.15
C ARG A 76 -3.35 5.74 -21.16
N PHE A 77 -3.68 5.50 -19.89
CA PHE A 77 -2.70 5.19 -18.85
C PHE A 77 -2.08 3.80 -19.06
N ARG A 78 -0.76 3.70 -18.89
CA ARG A 78 0.00 2.44 -19.04
C ARG A 78 0.05 1.61 -17.76
N TYR A 79 -0.07 2.25 -16.60
CA TYR A 79 0.17 1.62 -15.31
C TYR A 79 -0.98 1.82 -14.35
N HIS A 80 -1.11 0.89 -13.42
CA HIS A 80 -2.13 0.88 -12.38
C HIS A 80 -1.55 0.42 -11.05
N LEU A 81 -2.05 0.94 -9.93
CA LEU A 81 -1.72 0.56 -8.56
C LEU A 81 -2.99 0.64 -7.73
N ASP A 82 -3.24 -0.36 -6.88
CA ASP A 82 -4.35 -0.34 -5.93
C ASP A 82 -3.85 -0.22 -4.49
N ILE A 83 -4.60 0.52 -3.67
CA ILE A 83 -4.45 0.56 -2.22
C ILE A 83 -5.77 0.11 -1.60
N HIS A 84 -5.76 -0.92 -0.76
CA HIS A 84 -6.94 -1.40 -0.04
C HIS A 84 -6.84 -1.21 1.46
N ASP A 85 -7.99 -0.96 2.09
CA ASP A 85 -8.12 -1.09 3.53
C ASP A 85 -8.15 -2.57 3.91
N SER A 86 -7.06 -3.07 4.48
CA SER A 86 -6.98 -4.47 4.88
C SER A 86 -7.84 -4.80 6.10
N LEU A 87 -8.30 -3.81 6.88
CA LEU A 87 -9.24 -4.06 7.99
C LEU A 87 -10.58 -4.61 7.48
N LEU A 88 -10.95 -4.28 6.25
CA LEU A 88 -12.20 -4.78 5.63
C LEU A 88 -12.08 -6.24 5.15
N LEU A 89 -10.85 -6.72 4.97
CA LEU A 89 -10.55 -8.12 4.65
C LEU A 89 -10.27 -8.93 5.92
N LEU A 90 -9.55 -8.32 6.85
CA LEU A 90 -9.14 -8.88 8.13
C LEU A 90 -9.84 -8.08 9.23
N LEU A 91 -11.04 -8.52 9.60
CA LEU A 91 -11.98 -7.84 10.50
C LEU A 91 -11.53 -7.83 11.99
N SER A 92 -10.26 -7.53 12.24
CA SER A 92 -9.64 -7.57 13.55
C SER A 92 -8.44 -6.64 13.60
N SER A 93 -8.07 -6.15 14.79
CA SER A 93 -6.89 -5.32 14.96
C SER A 93 -5.60 -6.09 14.63
N LEU A 94 -4.55 -5.38 14.20
CA LEU A 94 -3.22 -5.95 13.98
C LEU A 94 -2.72 -6.73 15.20
N GLU A 95 -2.97 -6.25 16.41
CA GLU A 95 -2.60 -6.94 17.65
C GLU A 95 -3.25 -8.33 17.74
N LYS A 96 -4.57 -8.42 17.52
CA LYS A 96 -5.29 -9.70 17.56
C LYS A 96 -4.85 -10.64 16.45
N LEU A 97 -4.61 -10.10 15.24
CA LEU A 97 -4.10 -10.88 14.11
C LEU A 97 -2.71 -11.43 14.42
N SER A 98 -1.82 -10.60 14.98
CA SER A 98 -0.48 -10.98 15.40
C SER A 98 -0.52 -12.05 16.49
N ASN A 99 -1.35 -11.87 17.52
CA ASN A 99 -1.47 -12.85 18.61
C ASN A 99 -2.00 -14.20 18.12
N THR A 100 -2.98 -14.19 17.21
CA THR A 100 -3.49 -15.42 16.59
C THR A 100 -2.39 -16.10 15.77
N PHE A 101 -1.71 -15.35 14.90
CA PHE A 101 -0.63 -15.87 14.06
C PHE A 101 0.52 -16.47 14.90
N LEU A 102 0.92 -15.81 15.97
CA LEU A 102 1.99 -16.28 16.88
C LEU A 102 1.56 -17.48 17.72
N SER A 103 0.28 -17.58 18.10
CA SER A 103 -0.26 -18.76 18.77
C SER A 103 -0.19 -20.00 17.88
N ASP A 104 -0.48 -19.83 16.58
CA ASP A 104 -0.42 -20.92 15.60
C ASP A 104 1.03 -21.25 15.20
N ASN A 105 1.96 -20.30 15.36
CA ASN A 105 3.36 -20.42 14.96
C ASN A 105 4.32 -20.00 16.11
N PRO A 106 4.37 -20.76 17.22
CA PRO A 106 5.13 -20.37 18.42
C PRO A 106 6.64 -20.30 18.19
N GLU A 107 7.16 -21.00 17.17
CA GLU A 107 8.57 -20.94 16.78
C GLU A 107 8.98 -19.56 16.27
N ILE A 108 8.05 -18.84 15.61
CA ILE A 108 8.28 -17.48 15.11
C ILE A 108 8.47 -16.50 16.28
N HIS A 109 7.80 -16.74 17.41
CA HIS A 109 7.94 -15.91 18.61
C HIS A 109 9.36 -15.94 19.21
N LYS A 110 10.15 -16.96 18.87
CA LYS A 110 11.54 -17.13 19.35
C LYS A 110 12.57 -16.43 18.45
N LEU A 111 12.15 -15.98 17.26
CA LEU A 111 13.03 -15.30 16.31
C LEU A 111 13.25 -13.84 16.74
N ASP A 112 14.48 -13.37 16.59
CA ASP A 112 14.78 -11.97 16.80
C ASP A 112 14.28 -11.12 15.62
N ASN A 113 14.05 -9.82 15.88
CA ASN A 113 13.52 -8.88 14.88
C ASN A 113 14.38 -8.81 13.61
N LYS A 114 15.70 -8.97 13.72
CA LYS A 114 16.60 -8.88 12.56
C LYS A 114 16.39 -10.06 11.63
N THR A 115 16.24 -11.27 12.19
CA THR A 115 15.95 -12.50 11.45
C THR A 115 14.55 -12.47 10.82
N LEU A 116 13.56 -11.93 11.54
CA LEU A 116 12.21 -11.73 11.01
C LEU A 116 12.19 -10.74 9.84
N ILE A 117 12.82 -9.58 10.00
CA ILE A 117 12.87 -8.55 8.96
C ILE A 117 13.60 -9.07 7.72
N SER A 118 14.72 -9.78 7.89
CA SER A 118 15.44 -10.34 6.73
C SER A 118 14.60 -11.38 5.99
N GLY A 119 13.87 -12.25 6.71
CA GLY A 119 12.92 -13.17 6.09
C GLY A 119 11.78 -12.50 5.34
N ILE A 120 11.23 -11.41 5.88
CA ILE A 120 10.14 -10.69 5.23
C ILE A 120 10.62 -10.02 3.95
N LEU A 121 11.81 -9.41 3.99
CA LEU A 121 12.37 -8.59 2.90
C LEU A 121 13.07 -9.39 1.79
N TYR A 122 13.61 -10.58 2.11
CA TYR A 122 14.40 -11.39 1.18
C TYR A 122 13.76 -12.77 0.98
N GLU A 123 13.19 -13.00 -0.21
CA GLU A 123 12.47 -14.25 -0.52
C GLU A 123 13.33 -15.51 -0.36
N ASP A 124 14.62 -15.44 -0.69
CA ASP A 124 15.60 -16.53 -0.56
C ASP A 124 15.90 -16.92 0.90
N LEU A 125 15.52 -16.06 1.85
CA LEU A 125 15.63 -16.31 3.29
C LEU A 125 14.32 -16.78 3.91
N ARG A 126 13.17 -16.67 3.23
CA ARG A 126 11.88 -17.18 3.73
C ARG A 126 11.85 -18.68 3.92
N SER A 127 12.51 -19.45 3.06
CA SER A 127 12.53 -20.92 3.17
C SER A 127 13.38 -21.44 4.34
N LYS A 128 14.06 -20.55 5.06
CA LYS A 128 14.94 -20.87 6.20
C LYS A 128 14.33 -20.48 7.55
N ILE A 129 13.14 -19.89 7.53
CA ILE A 129 12.31 -19.51 8.68
C ILE A 129 11.11 -20.44 8.71
#